data_AF-A0A1C6I8P0-F1
#
_entry.id   AF-A0A1C6I8P0-F1
#
_cell.length_a   1.000
_cell.length_b   1.000
_cell.length_c   1.000
_cell.angle_alpha   90.00
_cell.angle_beta   90.00
_cell.angle_gamma   90.00
#
_symmetry.space_group_name_H-M   'P 1'
#
loop_
_entity.id
_entity.type
_entity.pdbx_description
1 polymer ?
#
loop_
_entity_poly.entity_id
_entity_poly.type
_entity_poly.pdbx_seq_one_letter_code
_entity_poly.pdbx_strand_id
1 'polypeptide(L)'
;MTRPIAPGDVVTWPAISCGQNTQRVGYVVAIIPAGDNAVAAVPAGTPSRHRKIRHTVAKDARALVAVETAGSPIPYYYAPQISRIRLADTLDPPRYCRHCGKPVPEGRKSHYCSNDCAAKADRQRRHNEIMAKYAGSANMRAIADRAYIATEIHHTTYGKDVAKDYK
;
A
#
# COMPACT_ATOMS: atom_id res chain seq x y z
N MET A 1 0.31 0.55 -30.83
CA MET A 1 0.85 1.92 -30.69
C MET A 1 0.66 2.34 -29.25
N THR A 2 1.74 2.57 -28.51
CA THR A 2 1.65 3.01 -27.10
C THR A 2 1.30 4.49 -27.09
N ARG A 3 0.14 4.86 -26.53
CA ARG A 3 -0.24 6.28 -26.45
C ARG A 3 0.76 7.04 -25.58
N PRO A 4 1.05 8.33 -25.89
CA PRO A 4 1.89 9.15 -25.03
C PRO A 4 1.24 9.34 -23.66
N ILE A 5 2.07 9.44 -22.63
CA ILE A 5 1.63 9.64 -21.25
C ILE A 5 1.16 11.08 -21.08
N ALA A 6 0.00 11.27 -20.48
CA ALA A 6 -0.64 12.55 -20.27
C ALA A 6 -1.08 12.74 -18.81
N PRO A 7 -1.35 13.99 -18.38
CA PRO A 7 -2.02 14.26 -17.11
C PRO A 7 -3.33 13.48 -16.99
N GLY A 8 -3.59 12.92 -15.81
CA GLY A 8 -4.72 12.02 -15.52
C GLY A 8 -4.39 10.54 -15.66
N ASP A 9 -3.29 10.17 -16.33
CA ASP A 9 -2.92 8.76 -16.49
C ASP A 9 -2.47 8.13 -15.19
N VAL A 10 -2.85 6.87 -14.98
CA VAL A 10 -2.26 6.02 -13.95
C VAL A 10 -0.99 5.40 -14.52
N VAL A 11 0.12 5.54 -13.81
CA VAL A 11 1.41 5.04 -14.25
C VAL A 11 2.10 4.22 -13.16
N THR A 12 2.92 3.27 -13.60
CA THR A 12 3.81 2.51 -12.73
C THR A 12 5.27 2.73 -13.09
N TRP A 13 6.16 2.68 -12.10
CA TRP A 13 7.61 2.73 -12.32
C TRP A 13 8.39 2.02 -11.22
N PRO A 14 9.58 1.50 -11.55
CA PRO A 14 10.50 0.99 -10.55
C PRO A 14 11.11 2.14 -9.73
N ALA A 15 11.14 1.98 -8.41
CA ALA A 15 11.78 2.87 -7.48
C ALA A 15 12.59 2.08 -6.46
N ILE A 16 13.65 2.68 -5.92
CA ILE A 16 14.42 2.08 -4.82
C ILE A 16 13.93 2.70 -3.52
N SER A 17 13.50 1.86 -2.58
CA SER A 17 13.13 2.26 -1.23
C SER A 17 13.87 1.36 -0.24
N CYS A 18 14.67 1.95 0.65
CA CYS A 18 15.48 1.22 1.64
C CYS A 18 16.34 0.10 1.03
N GLY A 19 16.92 0.33 -0.16
CA GLY A 19 17.74 -0.65 -0.86
C GLY A 19 16.97 -1.74 -1.62
N GLN A 20 15.63 -1.74 -1.56
CA GLN A 20 14.80 -2.70 -2.28
C GLN A 20 14.13 -2.07 -3.51
N ASN A 21 14.10 -2.84 -4.60
CA ASN A 21 13.32 -2.49 -5.78
C ASN A 21 11.83 -2.63 -5.46
N THR A 22 11.13 -1.50 -5.48
CA THR A 22 9.69 -1.39 -5.25
C THR A 22 9.04 -0.82 -6.50
N GLN A 23 7.96 -1.44 -6.97
CA GLN A 23 7.14 -0.83 -8.01
C GLN A 23 6.18 0.17 -7.37
N ARG A 24 6.18 1.41 -7.87
CA ARG A 24 5.24 2.45 -7.43
C ARG A 24 4.15 2.61 -8.47
N VAL A 25 2.97 3.00 -7.98
CA VAL A 25 1.80 3.33 -8.78
C VAL A 25 1.31 4.70 -8.36
N GLY A 26 0.88 5.54 -9.31
CA GLY A 26 0.33 6.85 -9.00
C GLY A 26 -0.26 7.53 -10.24
N TYR A 27 -0.83 8.71 -10.01
CA TYR A 27 -1.51 9.50 -11.04
C TYR A 27 -0.61 10.61 -11.56
N VAL A 28 -0.52 10.74 -12.89
CA VAL A 28 0.21 11.84 -13.52
C VAL A 28 -0.58 13.13 -13.31
N VAL A 29 0.04 14.09 -12.63
CA VAL A 29 -0.53 15.42 -12.38
C VAL A 29 -0.12 16.40 -13.48
N ALA A 30 1.13 16.33 -13.92
CA ALA A 30 1.68 17.21 -14.93
C ALA A 30 2.86 16.56 -15.66
N ILE A 31 3.13 17.05 -16.86
CA ILE A 31 4.35 16.74 -17.61
C ILE A 31 5.32 17.90 -17.43
N ILE A 32 6.56 17.60 -17.05
CA ILE A 32 7.64 18.56 -16.80
C ILE A 32 8.66 18.39 -17.94
N PRO A 33 8.79 19.36 -18.85
CA PRO A 33 9.84 19.38 -19.86
C PRO A 33 11.25 19.31 -19.29
N ALA A 34 12.22 18.92 -20.12
CA ALA A 34 13.63 19.06 -19.77
C ALA A 34 13.98 20.56 -19.67
N GLY A 35 14.78 20.94 -18.68
CA GLY A 35 15.13 22.32 -18.36
C GLY A 35 14.25 22.96 -17.28
N ASP A 36 13.06 22.39 -17.03
CA ASP A 36 12.08 23.01 -16.12
C ASP A 36 12.27 22.59 -14.66
N ASN A 37 11.75 23.42 -13.76
CA ASN A 37 11.75 23.17 -12.33
C ASN A 37 10.62 22.21 -11.93
N ALA A 38 10.98 20.96 -11.62
CA ALA A 38 10.04 19.93 -11.19
C ALA A 38 9.32 20.25 -9.87
N VAL A 39 9.95 21.04 -8.98
CA VAL A 39 9.34 21.46 -7.71
C VAL A 39 8.26 22.53 -7.94
N ALA A 40 8.43 23.37 -8.96
CA ALA A 40 7.45 24.40 -9.32
C ALA A 40 6.13 23.78 -9.83
N ALA A 41 6.16 22.57 -10.38
CA ALA A 41 4.97 21.85 -10.80
C ALA A 41 4.16 21.25 -9.63
N VAL A 42 4.74 21.17 -8.42
CA VAL A 42 4.04 20.62 -7.23
C VAL A 42 2.95 21.59 -6.77
N PRO A 43 1.74 21.13 -6.43
CA PRO A 43 0.68 21.99 -5.91
C PRO A 43 1.14 22.82 -4.70
N ALA A 44 0.76 24.10 -4.72
CA ALA A 44 1.09 25.05 -3.66
C ALA A 44 0.60 24.53 -2.28
N GLY A 45 1.35 24.83 -1.22
CA GLY A 45 1.04 24.35 0.13
C GLY A 45 1.47 22.90 0.43
N THR A 46 1.93 22.14 -0.55
CA THR A 46 2.45 20.78 -0.30
C THR A 46 3.68 20.82 0.63
N PRO A 47 3.68 20.16 1.81
CA PRO A 47 4.82 20.20 2.72
C PRO A 47 6.07 19.55 2.10
N SER A 48 7.26 20.06 2.43
CA SER A 48 8.53 19.59 1.86
C SER A 48 8.73 18.07 1.97
N ARG A 49 8.33 17.45 3.10
CA ARG A 49 8.41 16.00 3.32
C ARG A 49 7.60 15.16 2.30
N HIS A 50 6.58 15.75 1.67
CA HIS A 50 5.76 15.11 0.63
C HIS A 50 6.35 15.28 -0.78
N ARG A 51 7.39 16.10 -0.94
CA ARG A 51 8.05 16.35 -2.24
C ARG A 51 9.24 15.40 -2.39
N LYS A 52 9.01 14.23 -2.99
CA LYS A 52 10.05 13.21 -3.23
C LYS A 52 10.71 13.42 -4.60
N ILE A 53 11.14 14.65 -4.83
CA ILE A 53 11.77 15.10 -6.07
C ILE A 53 13.26 15.24 -5.82
N ARG A 54 14.07 14.40 -6.49
CA ARG A 54 15.52 14.34 -6.27
C ARG A 54 16.29 15.50 -6.92
N HIS A 55 15.80 15.98 -8.05
CA HIS A 55 16.43 17.04 -8.83
C HIS A 55 15.42 18.15 -9.09
N THR A 56 15.76 19.37 -8.65
CA THR A 56 14.92 20.55 -8.83
C THR A 56 14.75 20.88 -10.29
N VAL A 57 15.85 20.94 -11.05
CA VAL A 57 15.82 21.13 -12.51
C VAL A 57 15.86 19.77 -13.20
N ALA A 58 14.91 19.53 -14.09
CA ALA A 58 14.79 18.29 -14.82
C ALA A 58 15.81 18.24 -15.96
N LYS A 59 16.79 17.32 -15.92
CA LYS A 59 17.71 17.11 -17.06
C LYS A 59 17.03 16.50 -18.28
N ASP A 60 15.98 15.73 -18.04
CA ASP A 60 15.18 15.02 -19.04
C ASP A 60 13.69 15.26 -18.73
N ALA A 61 12.81 15.02 -19.70
CA ALA A 61 11.38 15.11 -19.48
C ALA A 61 10.90 14.14 -18.37
N ARG A 62 10.10 14.66 -17.45
CA ARG A 62 9.60 13.97 -16.25
C ARG A 62 8.09 14.09 -16.15
N ALA A 63 7.47 13.12 -15.49
CA ALA A 63 6.07 13.23 -15.10
C ALA A 63 6.01 13.57 -13.62
N LEU A 64 5.24 14.58 -13.23
CA LEU A 64 4.86 14.77 -11.84
C LEU A 64 3.79 13.74 -11.49
N VAL A 65 4.07 12.87 -10.54
CA VAL A 65 3.17 11.77 -10.16
C VAL A 65 2.76 11.89 -8.69
N ALA A 66 1.46 11.90 -8.43
CA ALA A 66 0.88 11.84 -7.09
C ALA A 66 0.69 10.37 -6.67
N VAL A 67 1.22 10.03 -5.51
CA VAL A 67 1.13 8.71 -4.89
C VAL A 67 0.39 8.84 -3.57
N GLU A 68 -0.79 8.24 -3.50
CA GLU A 68 -1.53 8.13 -2.26
C GLU A 68 -0.79 7.25 -1.25
N THR A 69 -0.89 7.58 0.03
CA THR A 69 -0.22 6.81 1.08
C THR A 69 -1.18 6.59 2.22
N ALA A 70 -1.26 5.35 2.70
CA ALA A 70 -2.12 5.01 3.82
C ALA A 70 -1.74 5.85 5.05
N GLY A 71 -2.72 6.55 5.62
CA GLY A 71 -2.54 7.36 6.83
C GLY A 71 -2.04 8.78 6.60
N SER A 72 -1.94 9.26 5.36
CA SER A 72 -1.73 10.68 5.09
C SER A 72 -2.83 11.26 4.20
N PRO A 73 -3.45 12.39 4.59
CA PRO A 73 -4.44 13.07 3.74
C PRO A 73 -3.80 13.79 2.54
N ILE A 74 -2.47 13.90 2.51
CA ILE A 74 -1.72 14.59 1.45
C ILE A 74 -0.89 13.55 0.68
N PRO A 75 -1.03 13.46 -0.65
CA PRO A 75 -0.24 12.53 -1.44
C PRO A 75 1.25 12.90 -1.43
N TYR A 76 2.10 11.92 -1.73
CA TYR A 76 3.51 12.16 -2.01
C TYR A 76 3.68 12.42 -3.50
N TYR A 77 4.46 13.44 -3.83
CA TYR A 77 4.75 13.82 -5.20
C TYR A 77 6.13 13.35 -5.61
N TYR A 78 6.19 12.62 -6.71
CA TYR A 78 7.41 12.12 -7.34
C TYR A 78 7.58 12.73 -8.73
N ALA A 79 8.82 12.78 -9.22
CA ALA A 79 9.12 13.21 -10.58
C ALA A 79 9.98 12.18 -11.34
N PRO A 80 9.47 10.97 -11.63
CA PRO A 80 10.17 9.99 -12.45
C PRO A 80 10.38 10.47 -13.89
N GLN A 81 11.41 9.95 -14.55
CA GLN A 81 11.64 10.17 -15.99
C GLN A 81 10.52 9.51 -16.79
N ILE A 82 10.02 10.21 -17.82
CA ILE A 82 8.93 9.70 -18.67
C ILE A 82 9.30 8.37 -19.35
N SER A 83 10.57 8.21 -19.74
CA SER A 83 11.06 6.97 -20.36
C SER A 83 11.00 5.74 -19.42
N ARG A 84 10.94 5.96 -18.10
CA ARG A 84 10.97 4.92 -17.06
C ARG A 84 9.61 4.58 -16.46
N ILE A 85 8.57 5.32 -16.83
CA ILE A 85 7.18 5.03 -16.42
C ILE A 85 6.49 4.19 -17.51
N ARG A 86 5.46 3.45 -17.09
CA ARG A 86 4.56 2.69 -17.95
C ARG A 86 3.14 3.04 -17.55
N LEU A 87 2.20 3.06 -18.50
CA LEU A 87 0.78 3.11 -18.16
C LEU A 87 0.44 1.90 -17.29
N ALA A 88 -0.33 2.10 -16.23
CA ALA A 88 -0.87 1.00 -15.47
C ALA A 88 -2.03 0.40 -16.27
N ASP A 89 -2.00 -0.91 -16.50
CA ASP A 89 -3.08 -1.62 -17.21
C ASP A 89 -4.37 -1.71 -16.37
N THR A 90 -4.30 -1.36 -15.08
CA THR A 90 -5.46 -1.31 -14.17
C THR A 90 -5.61 0.09 -13.55
N LEU A 91 -6.81 0.67 -13.71
CA LEU A 91 -7.23 1.93 -13.08
C LEU A 91 -7.26 1.86 -11.54
N ASP A 92 -7.38 0.65 -10.99
CA ASP A 92 -7.21 0.41 -9.56
C ASP A 92 -5.78 -0.08 -9.28
N PRO A 93 -4.97 0.64 -8.49
CA PRO A 93 -3.74 0.08 -7.96
C PRO A 93 -4.09 -1.19 -7.17
N PRO A 94 -3.28 -2.26 -7.25
CA PRO A 94 -3.54 -3.47 -6.49
C PRO A 94 -3.64 -3.11 -5.00
N ARG A 95 -4.84 -3.26 -4.43
CA ARG A 95 -5.05 -3.09 -2.99
C ARG A 95 -4.26 -4.19 -2.30
N TYR A 96 -3.51 -3.88 -1.25
CA TYR A 96 -2.76 -4.88 -0.49
C TYR A 96 -3.53 -5.29 0.77
N CYS A 97 -3.45 -6.58 1.11
CA CYS A 97 -4.11 -7.17 2.26
C CYS A 97 -3.58 -6.57 3.56
N ARG A 98 -4.47 -6.00 4.39
CA ARG A 98 -4.09 -5.41 5.68
C ARG A 98 -3.52 -6.40 6.70
N HIS A 99 -3.74 -7.70 6.49
CA HIS A 99 -3.23 -8.75 7.38
C HIS A 99 -1.87 -9.32 6.92
N CYS A 100 -1.72 -9.65 5.63
CA CYS A 100 -0.55 -10.40 5.14
C CYS A 100 0.26 -9.70 4.04
N GLY A 101 -0.14 -8.49 3.62
CA GLY A 101 0.59 -7.70 2.60
C GLY A 101 0.50 -8.22 1.17
N LYS A 102 -0.18 -9.34 0.91
CA LYS A 102 -0.41 -9.86 -0.45
C LYS A 102 -1.44 -9.01 -1.22
N PRO A 103 -1.39 -8.95 -2.57
CA PRO A 103 -2.41 -8.27 -3.36
C PRO A 103 -3.80 -8.86 -3.08
N VAL A 104 -4.79 -7.98 -2.98
CA VAL A 104 -6.21 -8.32 -2.84
C VAL A 104 -6.74 -8.63 -4.24
N PRO A 105 -7.43 -9.78 -4.43
CA PRO A 105 -8.02 -10.13 -5.72
C PRO A 105 -8.97 -9.05 -6.24
N GLU A 106 -8.96 -8.85 -7.55
CA GLU A 106 -9.89 -7.95 -8.23
C GLU A 106 -11.35 -8.34 -7.94
N GLY A 107 -12.24 -7.34 -7.89
CA GLY A 107 -13.67 -7.54 -7.58
C GLY A 107 -14.00 -7.81 -6.09
N ARG A 108 -13.02 -8.05 -5.23
CA ARG A 108 -13.29 -8.29 -3.79
C ARG A 108 -13.55 -6.96 -3.07
N LYS A 109 -14.73 -6.78 -2.47
CA LYS A 109 -15.05 -5.55 -1.70
C LYS A 109 -14.24 -5.37 -0.41
N SER A 110 -13.61 -6.45 0.09
CA SER A 110 -12.84 -6.47 1.34
C SER A 110 -11.42 -5.89 1.21
N HIS A 111 -10.82 -5.46 2.33
CA HIS A 111 -9.40 -5.05 2.42
C HIS A 111 -8.42 -6.23 2.66
N TYR A 112 -8.90 -7.48 2.59
CA TYR A 112 -8.12 -8.68 2.84
C TYR A 112 -8.07 -9.58 1.61
N CYS A 113 -6.93 -10.22 1.36
CA CYS A 113 -6.77 -11.08 0.17
C CYS A 113 -7.58 -12.38 0.24
N SER A 114 -7.97 -12.83 1.44
CA SER A 114 -8.77 -14.04 1.68
C SER A 114 -9.71 -13.87 2.87
N ASN A 115 -10.73 -14.74 2.97
CA ASN A 115 -11.61 -14.79 4.14
C ASN A 115 -10.81 -15.21 5.39
N ASP A 116 -9.81 -16.06 5.22
CA ASP A 116 -8.88 -16.44 6.30
C ASP A 116 -8.09 -15.23 6.82
N CYS A 117 -7.55 -14.38 5.94
CA CYS A 117 -6.87 -13.16 6.35
C CYS A 117 -7.81 -12.17 7.06
N ALA A 118 -9.07 -12.07 6.61
CA ALA A 118 -10.08 -11.27 7.29
C ALA A 118 -10.39 -11.81 8.69
N ALA A 119 -10.57 -13.14 8.82
CA ALA A 119 -10.84 -13.80 10.09
C ALA A 119 -9.67 -13.66 11.07
N LYS A 120 -8.42 -13.82 10.60
CA LYS A 120 -7.22 -13.59 11.41
C LYS A 120 -7.13 -12.15 11.91
N ALA A 121 -7.40 -11.18 11.04
CA ALA A 121 -7.43 -9.79 11.45
C ALA A 121 -8.53 -9.50 12.47
N ASP A 122 -9.71 -10.13 12.36
CA ASP A 122 -10.79 -10.02 13.34
C ASP A 122 -10.39 -10.59 14.71
N ARG A 123 -9.79 -11.78 14.73
CA ARG A 123 -9.29 -12.41 15.97
C ARG A 123 -8.22 -11.56 16.65
N GLN A 124 -7.25 -11.06 15.89
CA GLN A 124 -6.22 -10.16 16.43
C GLN A 124 -6.83 -8.89 17.01
N ARG A 125 -7.85 -8.31 16.34
CA ARG A 125 -8.55 -7.12 16.85
C ARG A 125 -9.24 -7.41 18.19
N ARG A 126 -10.00 -8.50 18.29
CA ARG A 126 -10.65 -8.91 19.55
C ARG A 126 -9.65 -9.18 20.66
N HIS A 127 -8.53 -9.84 20.34
CA HIS A 127 -7.46 -10.06 21.32
C HIS A 127 -6.90 -8.72 21.82
N ASN A 128 -6.63 -7.76 20.94
CA ASN A 128 -6.16 -6.43 21.31
C ASN A 128 -7.20 -5.67 22.18
N GLU A 129 -8.49 -5.77 21.86
CA GLU A 129 -9.59 -5.20 22.66
C GLU A 129 -9.62 -5.80 24.07
N ILE A 130 -9.48 -7.12 24.19
CA ILE A 130 -9.41 -7.82 25.48
C ILE A 130 -8.17 -7.38 26.27
N MET A 131 -7.01 -7.31 25.62
CA MET A 131 -5.76 -6.86 26.26
C MET A 131 -5.85 -5.41 26.75
N ALA A 132 -6.52 -4.54 25.99
CA ALA A 132 -6.79 -3.16 26.40
C ALA A 132 -7.78 -3.11 27.58
N LYS A 133 -8.87 -3.90 27.53
CA LYS A 133 -9.85 -3.99 28.63
C LYS A 133 -9.23 -4.43 29.95
N TYR A 134 -8.26 -5.35 29.89
CA TYR A 134 -7.56 -5.86 31.07
C TYR A 134 -6.19 -5.20 31.30
N ALA A 135 -5.95 -4.00 30.76
CA ALA A 135 -4.64 -3.32 30.85
C ALA A 135 -4.11 -3.22 32.29
N GLY A 136 -4.99 -3.04 33.29
CA GLY A 136 -4.66 -2.94 34.71
C GLY A 136 -4.55 -4.27 35.47
N SER A 137 -4.75 -5.42 34.83
CA SER A 137 -4.65 -6.74 35.48
C SER A 137 -3.73 -7.69 34.70
N ALA A 138 -2.52 -7.86 35.21
CA ALA A 138 -1.50 -8.72 34.59
C ALA A 138 -1.96 -10.18 34.46
N ASN A 139 -2.71 -10.70 35.45
CA ASN A 139 -3.21 -12.07 35.43
C ASN A 139 -4.25 -12.27 34.31
N MET A 140 -5.20 -11.34 34.17
CA MET A 140 -6.22 -11.42 33.11
C MET A 140 -5.62 -11.28 31.72
N ARG A 141 -4.57 -10.46 31.55
CA ARG A 141 -3.81 -10.38 30.29
C ARG A 141 -3.11 -11.68 29.96
N ALA A 142 -2.44 -12.32 30.94
CA ALA A 142 -1.76 -13.59 30.72
C ALA A 142 -2.74 -14.71 30.32
N ILE A 143 -3.94 -14.75 30.90
CA ILE A 143 -4.99 -15.69 30.53
C ILE A 143 -5.48 -15.44 29.10
N ALA A 144 -5.77 -14.18 28.76
CA ALA A 144 -6.22 -13.80 27.42
C ALA A 144 -5.18 -14.10 26.33
N ASP A 145 -3.90 -13.88 26.63
CA ASP A 145 -2.78 -14.19 25.73
C ASP A 145 -2.62 -15.69 25.51
N ARG A 146 -2.65 -16.50 26.58
CA ARG A 146 -2.63 -17.97 26.46
C ARG A 146 -3.79 -18.51 25.64
N ALA A 147 -5.00 -17.98 25.85
CA ALA A 147 -6.19 -18.38 25.10
C ALA A 147 -6.06 -18.04 23.60
N TYR A 148 -5.51 -16.87 23.27
CA TYR A 148 -5.26 -16.47 21.89
C TYR A 148 -4.23 -17.38 21.21
N ILE A 149 -3.10 -17.64 21.86
CA ILE A 149 -2.03 -18.53 21.37
C ILE A 149 -2.57 -19.95 21.12
N ALA A 150 -3.34 -20.51 22.07
CA ALA A 150 -3.94 -21.83 21.92
C ALA A 150 -4.86 -21.92 20.70
N THR A 151 -5.64 -20.86 20.45
CA THR A 151 -6.56 -20.78 19.31
C THR A 151 -5.80 -20.72 17.97
N GLU A 152 -4.72 -19.94 17.90
CA GLU A 152 -3.87 -19.87 16.70
C GLU A 152 -3.10 -21.17 16.43
N ILE A 153 -2.63 -21.87 17.48
CA ILE A 153 -2.01 -23.19 17.35
C ILE A 153 -3.02 -24.21 16.81
N HIS A 154 -4.25 -24.23 17.34
CA HIS A 154 -5.29 -25.15 16.86
C HIS A 154 -5.64 -24.89 15.39
N HIS A 155 -5.80 -23.63 14.98
CA HIS A 155 -6.07 -23.28 13.58
C HIS A 155 -4.90 -23.59 12.63
N THR A 156 -3.67 -23.43 13.07
CA THR A 156 -2.50 -23.73 12.23
C THR A 156 -2.23 -25.23 12.11
N THR A 157 -2.52 -26.00 13.16
CA THR A 157 -2.27 -27.45 13.23
C THR A 157 -3.40 -28.28 12.60
N TYR A 158 -4.67 -27.89 12.83
CA TYR A 158 -5.83 -28.69 12.41
C TYR A 158 -6.74 -27.99 11.37
N GLY A 159 -6.50 -26.70 11.06
CA GLY A 159 -7.36 -25.91 10.17
C GLY A 159 -7.02 -25.95 8.69
N LYS A 160 -5.96 -26.66 8.26
CA LYS A 160 -5.58 -26.78 6.84
C LYS A 160 -6.26 -27.93 6.08
N ASP A 161 -6.85 -28.89 6.78
CA ASP A 161 -7.34 -30.13 6.16
C ASP A 161 -8.85 -30.16 5.87
N VAL A 162 -9.65 -29.21 6.40
CA VAL A 162 -11.12 -29.26 6.26
C VAL A 162 -11.66 -28.62 4.97
N ALA A 163 -10.79 -28.11 4.09
CA ALA A 163 -11.21 -27.42 2.85
C ALA A 163 -11.23 -28.33 1.60
N LYS A 164 -10.93 -29.64 1.73
CA LYS A 164 -10.91 -30.56 0.58
C LYS A 164 -12.14 -31.45 0.40
N ASP A 165 -13.04 -31.53 1.39
CA ASP A 165 -14.08 -32.58 1.41
C ASP A 165 -15.52 -32.09 1.22
N TYR A 166 -15.73 -30.92 0.64
CA TYR A 166 -17.06 -30.54 0.12
C TYR A 166 -16.97 -30.18 -1.36
N LYS A 167 -17.00 -31.23 -2.19
CA LYS A 167 -17.42 -31.19 -3.60
C LYS A 167 -18.72 -31.96 -3.74
#